data_AF-A0A9W7B668-F1
#
_entry.id   AF-A0A9W7B668-F1
#
_cell.length_a   1.000
_cell.length_b   1.000
_cell.length_c   1.000
_cell.angle_alpha   90.00
_cell.angle_beta   90.00
_cell.angle_gamma   90.00
#
_symmetry.space_group_name_H-M   'P 1'
#
loop_
_entity.id
_entity.type
_entity.pdbx_description
1 polymer ?
#
loop_
_entity_poly.entity_id
_entity_poly.type
_entity_poly.pdbx_seq_one_letter_code
_entity_poly.pdbx_strand_id
1 'polypeptide(L)'
;MSRRFDSLLILTRLTSLAQIKEKMATKLFKQSASFIKDAMDCFAVDRSSKTGEVDKESLTWRFVDWLICPTEPVSKKRKSVSVKKAAPKKKKSKKSTTKVKVVEEEEGGEEEEEESEEEEEEEDDDDVDDDDDNDAYGDSPKKKAKKPKAPKPISTGAIKKWVKAYIKEIDTATLTVNQTVTACGENFGVDMSERKKEIKSILLKAMDLA
;
A
#
# COMPACT_ATOMS: atom_id res chain seq x y z
N MET A 1 -15.07 -17.02 -32.90
CA MET A 1 -15.95 -16.19 -32.05
C MET A 1 -15.27 -15.80 -30.71
N SER A 2 -13.98 -15.44 -30.71
CA SER A 2 -13.20 -15.33 -29.45
C SER A 2 -12.95 -13.91 -28.91
N ARG A 3 -13.47 -12.85 -29.55
CA ARG A 3 -13.16 -11.44 -29.18
C ARG A 3 -14.18 -10.77 -28.26
N ARG A 4 -15.26 -11.45 -27.88
CA ARG A 4 -16.35 -10.86 -27.07
C ARG A 4 -16.17 -11.04 -25.57
N PHE A 5 -15.32 -11.96 -25.12
CA PHE A 5 -15.07 -12.15 -23.69
C PHE A 5 -14.07 -11.15 -23.11
N ASP A 6 -13.11 -10.68 -23.92
CA ASP A 6 -12.11 -9.71 -23.45
C ASP A 6 -12.72 -8.34 -23.13
N SER A 7 -13.80 -7.94 -23.81
CA SER A 7 -14.44 -6.63 -23.56
C SER A 7 -15.12 -6.53 -22.19
N LEU A 8 -15.70 -7.62 -21.70
CA LEU A 8 -16.38 -7.64 -20.40
C LEU A 8 -15.37 -7.55 -19.25
N LEU A 9 -14.22 -8.23 -19.36
CA LEU A 9 -13.16 -8.19 -18.36
C LEU A 9 -12.49 -6.81 -18.27
N ILE A 10 -12.40 -6.09 -19.40
CA ILE A 10 -11.88 -4.72 -19.42
C ILE A 10 -12.84 -3.77 -18.70
N LEU A 11 -14.15 -3.90 -18.96
CA LEU A 11 -15.16 -3.04 -18.33
C LEU A 11 -15.22 -3.20 -16.81
N THR A 12 -15.17 -4.43 -16.29
CA THR A 12 -15.19 -4.68 -14.83
C THR A 12 -13.94 -4.15 -14.14
N ARG A 13 -12.77 -4.20 -14.80
CA ARG A 13 -11.54 -3.59 -14.26
C ARG A 13 -11.61 -2.07 -14.25
N LEU A 14 -12.23 -1.45 -15.26
CA LEU A 14 -12.37 0.01 -15.32
C LEU A 14 -13.30 0.55 -14.23
N THR A 15 -14.40 -0.14 -13.93
CA THR A 15 -15.31 0.27 -12.85
C THR A 15 -14.65 0.15 -11.47
N SER A 16 -13.91 -0.93 -11.22
CA SER A 16 -13.16 -1.11 -9.98
C SER A 16 -12.11 -0.02 -9.79
N LEU A 17 -11.39 0.37 -10.85
CA LEU A 17 -10.40 1.45 -10.78
C LEU A 17 -11.03 2.81 -10.44
N ALA A 18 -12.21 3.11 -10.98
CA ALA A 18 -12.91 4.36 -10.66
C ALA A 18 -13.29 4.43 -9.17
N GLN A 19 -13.82 3.35 -8.61
CA GLN A 19 -14.17 3.27 -7.18
C GLN A 19 -12.93 3.41 -6.27
N ILE A 20 -11.82 2.77 -6.64
CA ILE A 20 -10.55 2.90 -5.91
C ILE A 20 -10.06 4.35 -5.96
N LYS A 21 -10.14 4.99 -7.14
CA LYS A 21 -9.74 6.38 -7.34
C LYS A 21 -10.52 7.34 -6.44
N GLU A 22 -11.84 7.20 -6.39
CA GLU A 22 -12.70 8.02 -5.54
C GLU A 22 -12.39 7.81 -4.05
N LYS A 23 -12.31 6.55 -3.60
CA LYS A 23 -11.98 6.23 -2.19
C LYS A 23 -10.63 6.82 -1.76
N MET A 24 -9.61 6.76 -2.62
CA MET A 24 -8.31 7.36 -2.33
C MET A 24 -8.36 8.89 -2.32
N ALA A 25 -9.09 9.49 -3.27
CA ALA A 25 -9.29 10.94 -3.32
C ALA A 25 -9.94 11.43 -2.04
N THR A 26 -11.04 10.82 -1.58
CA THR A 26 -11.73 11.18 -0.33
C THR A 26 -10.80 11.13 0.88
N LYS A 27 -9.97 10.08 0.99
CA LYS A 27 -8.98 9.97 2.07
C LYS A 27 -7.91 11.06 2.02
N LEU A 28 -7.44 11.42 0.82
CA LEU A 28 -6.45 12.48 0.63
C LEU A 28 -7.04 13.88 0.81
N PHE A 29 -8.32 14.09 0.48
CA PHE A 29 -9.01 15.36 0.74
C PHE A 29 -9.12 15.69 2.22
N LYS A 30 -9.22 14.68 3.09
CA LYS A 30 -9.14 14.89 4.55
C LYS A 30 -7.76 15.38 5.01
N GLN A 31 -6.71 15.19 4.21
CA GLN A 31 -5.36 15.65 4.54
C GLN A 31 -5.16 17.14 4.22
N SER A 32 -4.17 17.74 4.88
CA SER A 32 -3.79 19.13 4.61
C SER A 32 -3.12 19.27 3.24
N ALA A 33 -3.28 20.45 2.60
CA ALA A 33 -2.62 20.71 1.32
C ALA A 33 -1.08 20.70 1.43
N SER A 34 -0.52 21.02 2.60
CA SER A 34 0.91 20.90 2.89
C SER A 34 1.39 19.45 2.85
N PHE A 35 0.65 18.54 3.49
CA PHE A 35 0.97 17.11 3.48
C PHE A 35 1.01 16.54 2.06
N ILE A 36 0.02 16.89 1.23
CA ILE A 36 -0.05 16.42 -0.16
C ILE A 36 1.16 16.93 -0.96
N LYS A 37 1.55 18.20 -0.77
CA LYS A 37 2.74 18.78 -1.42
C LYS A 37 4.02 18.06 -0.98
N ASP A 38 4.18 17.79 0.32
CA ASP A 38 5.35 17.08 0.85
C ASP A 38 5.42 15.63 0.34
N ALA A 39 4.27 14.96 0.23
CA ALA A 39 4.18 13.62 -0.35
C ALA A 39 4.56 13.63 -1.83
N MET A 40 4.01 14.55 -2.63
CA MET A 40 4.38 14.74 -4.03
C MET A 40 5.88 15.03 -4.19
N ASP A 41 6.46 15.88 -3.34
CA ASP A 41 7.89 16.20 -3.34
C ASP A 41 8.76 14.97 -2.95
N CYS A 42 8.29 14.11 -2.03
CA CYS A 42 8.95 12.85 -1.69
C CYS A 42 9.01 11.89 -2.88
N PHE A 43 7.90 11.76 -3.60
CA PHE A 43 7.78 10.88 -4.78
C PHE A 43 8.23 11.53 -6.09
N ALA A 44 8.69 12.79 -6.04
CA ALA A 44 9.08 13.59 -7.21
C ALA A 44 7.96 13.73 -8.26
N VAL A 45 6.71 13.82 -7.80
CA VAL A 45 5.54 14.10 -8.63
C VAL A 45 5.48 15.59 -8.91
N ASP A 46 5.34 15.97 -10.19
CA ASP A 46 5.31 17.38 -10.57
C ASP A 46 4.04 18.09 -10.05
N ARG A 47 4.26 19.21 -9.36
CA ARG A 47 3.22 20.08 -8.81
C ARG A 47 2.97 21.34 -9.65
N SER A 48 3.61 21.46 -10.82
CA SER A 48 3.49 22.65 -11.66
C SER A 48 2.06 22.83 -12.21
N SER A 49 1.47 24.01 -12.02
CA SER A 49 0.24 24.41 -12.71
C SER A 49 0.55 25.41 -13.81
N LYS A 50 -0.20 25.37 -14.92
CA LYS A 50 -0.05 26.34 -16.02
C LYS A 50 -0.51 27.74 -15.61
N THR A 51 -1.46 27.81 -14.69
CA THR A 51 -2.12 29.03 -14.21
C THR A 51 -1.43 29.67 -13.01
N GLY A 52 -0.45 29.01 -12.39
CA GLY A 52 0.29 29.50 -11.21
C GLY A 52 -0.46 29.32 -9.90
N GLU A 53 -1.79 29.31 -9.93
CA GLU A 53 -2.64 28.89 -8.82
C GLU A 53 -2.73 27.36 -8.77
N VAL A 54 -2.66 26.80 -7.57
CA VAL A 54 -2.59 25.36 -7.36
C VAL A 54 -3.62 24.97 -6.30
N ASP A 55 -4.78 24.55 -6.77
CA ASP A 55 -5.88 24.12 -5.90
C ASP A 55 -5.56 22.79 -5.24
N LYS A 56 -5.98 22.62 -3.98
CA LYS A 56 -5.83 21.37 -3.23
C LYS A 56 -6.44 20.19 -4.00
N GLU A 57 -7.63 20.39 -4.55
CA GLU A 57 -8.33 19.39 -5.36
C GLU A 57 -7.51 18.94 -6.57
N SER A 58 -6.95 19.91 -7.32
CA SER A 58 -6.14 19.60 -8.50
C SER A 58 -4.87 18.80 -8.14
N LEU A 59 -4.26 19.07 -6.98
CA LEU A 59 -3.11 18.32 -6.47
C LEU A 59 -3.51 16.91 -6.06
N THR A 60 -4.62 16.77 -5.34
CA THR A 60 -5.15 15.47 -4.91
C THR A 60 -5.37 14.57 -6.12
N TRP A 61 -6.11 15.04 -7.13
CA TRP A 61 -6.41 14.21 -8.30
C TRP A 61 -5.17 13.79 -9.07
N ARG A 62 -4.19 14.69 -9.24
CA ARG A 62 -2.91 14.36 -9.87
C ARG A 62 -2.12 13.33 -9.08
N PHE A 63 -2.09 13.47 -7.76
CA PHE A 63 -1.38 12.54 -6.90
C PHE A 63 -2.05 11.15 -6.90
N VAL A 64 -3.38 11.09 -6.88
CA VAL A 64 -4.14 9.84 -7.01
C VAL A 64 -3.93 9.20 -8.37
N ASP A 65 -3.98 9.97 -9.46
CA ASP A 65 -3.73 9.44 -10.81
C ASP A 65 -2.34 8.81 -10.91
N TRP A 66 -1.34 9.44 -10.30
CA TRP A 66 0.01 8.90 -10.22
C TRP A 66 0.09 7.62 -9.37
N LEU A 67 -0.64 7.54 -8.24
CA LEU A 67 -0.68 6.35 -7.39
C LEU A 67 -1.31 5.13 -8.10
N ILE A 68 -2.36 5.35 -8.90
CA ILE A 68 -3.03 4.28 -9.64
C ILE A 68 -2.21 3.83 -10.84
N CYS A 69 -1.60 4.78 -11.54
CA CYS A 69 -0.82 4.51 -12.74
C CYS A 69 0.52 5.26 -12.66
N PRO A 70 1.50 4.71 -11.92
CA PRO A 70 2.84 5.28 -11.83
C PRO A 70 3.49 5.19 -13.21
N THR A 71 3.29 6.23 -14.00
CA THR A 71 3.55 6.25 -15.45
C THR A 71 5.03 6.48 -15.75
N GLU A 72 5.83 6.87 -14.75
CA GLU A 72 7.27 6.89 -14.84
C GLU A 72 7.88 5.91 -13.81
N PRO A 73 8.71 4.94 -14.24
CA PRO A 73 9.55 4.25 -13.27
C PRO A 73 10.40 5.32 -12.57
N VAL A 74 10.38 5.33 -11.25
CA VAL A 74 11.08 6.28 -10.36
C VAL A 74 12.62 6.21 -10.50
N SER A 75 13.13 5.57 -11.55
CA SER A 75 14.53 5.28 -11.84
C SER A 75 15.30 6.44 -12.47
N LYS A 76 14.68 7.61 -12.69
CA LYS A 76 15.45 8.82 -13.02
C LYS A 76 16.20 9.24 -11.76
N LYS A 77 17.43 8.73 -11.62
CA LYS A 77 18.48 9.17 -10.68
C LYS A 77 18.27 10.66 -10.41
N ARG A 78 17.74 10.99 -9.23
CA ARG A 78 17.72 12.37 -8.74
C ARG A 78 19.13 12.87 -8.93
N LYS A 79 19.35 13.76 -9.90
CA LYS A 79 20.58 14.56 -9.93
C LYS A 79 20.56 15.25 -8.59
N SER A 80 21.40 14.79 -7.66
CA SER A 80 21.52 15.38 -6.34
C SER A 80 21.60 16.87 -6.57
N VAL A 81 20.55 17.59 -6.20
CA VAL A 81 20.58 19.04 -6.19
C VAL A 81 21.62 19.33 -5.13
N SER A 82 22.87 19.51 -5.57
CA SER A 82 23.95 19.93 -4.71
C SER A 82 23.48 21.26 -4.17
N VAL A 83 23.00 21.25 -2.93
CA VAL A 83 22.74 22.45 -2.17
C VAL A 83 24.10 23.13 -2.09
N LYS A 84 24.39 24.00 -3.06
CA LYS A 84 25.51 24.93 -2.98
C LYS A 84 25.20 25.76 -1.76
N LYS A 85 25.82 25.37 -0.65
CA LYS A 85 25.80 26.04 0.65
C LYS A 85 26.29 27.47 0.40
N ALA A 86 25.34 28.35 0.06
CA ALA A 86 25.62 29.75 -0.16
C ALA A 86 26.10 30.30 1.19
N ALA A 87 27.32 30.84 1.19
CA ALA A 87 27.91 31.46 2.37
C ALA A 87 26.93 32.48 2.99
N PRO A 88 26.79 32.53 4.32
CA PRO A 88 25.82 33.39 4.98
C PRO A 88 26.16 34.87 4.73
N LYS A 89 25.41 35.52 3.83
CA LYS A 89 25.47 36.97 3.68
C LYS A 89 24.69 37.61 4.83
N LYS A 90 25.43 38.09 5.84
CA LYS A 90 24.95 39.01 6.89
C LYS A 90 24.16 40.14 6.24
N LYS A 91 22.85 40.24 6.50
CA LYS A 91 22.06 41.43 6.17
C LYS A 91 21.35 41.97 7.40
N LYS A 92 21.62 43.26 7.64
CA LYS A 92 21.09 44.13 8.69
C LYS A 92 19.57 44.05 8.80
N SER A 93 19.12 43.97 10.04
CA SER A 93 17.74 44.20 10.47
C SER A 93 17.23 45.55 9.95
N LYS A 94 16.12 45.55 9.20
CA LYS A 94 15.30 46.75 9.03
C LYS A 94 13.87 46.41 9.44
N LYS A 95 13.52 46.96 10.60
CA LYS A 95 12.20 47.01 11.23
C LYS A 95 11.23 47.76 10.33
N SER A 96 10.09 47.15 10.02
CA SER A 96 8.87 47.89 9.66
C SER A 96 7.63 47.02 9.89
N THR A 97 6.97 47.31 11.00
CA THR A 97 5.52 47.33 11.19
C THR A 97 4.73 47.58 9.91
N THR A 98 3.62 46.86 9.69
CA THR A 98 2.32 47.44 9.25
C THR A 98 1.23 46.34 9.18
N LYS A 99 0.29 46.46 10.11
CA LYS A 99 -1.17 46.51 9.95
C LYS A 99 -1.91 45.32 9.30
N VAL A 100 -2.54 44.58 10.21
CA VAL A 100 -3.73 43.74 10.07
C VAL A 100 -4.81 44.39 9.18
N LYS A 101 -5.38 43.59 8.27
CA LYS A 101 -6.75 43.79 7.78
C LYS A 101 -7.48 42.44 7.82
N VAL A 102 -8.42 42.37 8.75
CA VAL A 102 -9.50 41.39 8.88
C VAL A 102 -10.43 41.52 7.67
N VAL A 103 -10.82 40.39 7.07
CA VAL A 103 -12.07 40.27 6.31
C VAL A 103 -12.71 38.93 6.69
N GLU A 104 -13.94 39.10 7.12
CA GLU A 104 -15.01 38.19 7.55
C GLU A 104 -15.56 37.29 6.44
N GLU A 105 -16.25 36.23 6.90
CA GLU A 105 -17.47 35.61 6.34
C GLU A 105 -17.33 34.81 5.02
N GLU A 106 -17.99 33.67 4.77
CA GLU A 106 -19.18 32.98 5.31
C GLU A 106 -19.05 31.48 4.87
N GLU A 107 -19.41 30.49 5.68
CA GLU A 107 -20.71 29.78 5.68
C GLU A 107 -20.71 28.46 4.88
N GLY A 108 -21.16 27.39 5.54
CA GLY A 108 -22.00 26.37 4.90
C GLY A 108 -21.37 25.02 4.59
N GLY A 109 -21.93 23.96 5.19
CA GLY A 109 -22.02 22.67 4.52
C GLY A 109 -21.75 21.43 5.37
N GLU A 110 -22.71 21.14 6.26
CA GLU A 110 -23.17 19.82 6.75
C GLU A 110 -22.17 18.66 6.89
N GLU A 111 -21.96 18.30 8.15
CA GLU A 111 -21.51 16.99 8.61
C GLU A 111 -22.65 15.97 8.44
N GLU A 112 -22.48 14.98 7.56
CA GLU A 112 -23.22 13.72 7.65
C GLU A 112 -22.33 12.69 8.35
N GLU A 113 -22.67 12.42 9.61
CA GLU A 113 -22.26 11.25 10.37
C GLU A 113 -22.94 10.02 9.77
N GLU A 114 -22.16 9.13 9.14
CA GLU A 114 -22.62 7.76 8.87
C GLU A 114 -22.09 6.86 9.99
N GLU A 115 -22.99 6.60 10.94
CA GLU A 115 -22.91 5.61 11.99
C GLU A 115 -23.00 4.22 11.33
N SER A 116 -21.89 3.49 11.32
CA SER A 116 -21.88 2.07 10.95
C SER A 116 -21.38 1.30 12.16
N GLU A 117 -22.31 0.96 13.04
CA GLU A 117 -22.17 -0.14 13.99
C GLU A 117 -22.05 -1.44 13.17
N GLU A 118 -20.87 -2.05 13.14
CA GLU A 118 -20.74 -3.46 12.78
C GLU A 118 -20.46 -4.26 14.04
N GLU A 119 -21.34 -5.24 14.19
CA GLU A 119 -21.55 -6.14 15.31
C GLU A 119 -20.34 -7.01 15.64
N GLU A 120 -20.41 -7.46 16.88
CA GLU A 120 -19.66 -8.51 17.56
C GLU A 120 -19.44 -9.77 16.69
N GLU A 121 -18.33 -10.47 16.88
CA GLU A 121 -18.37 -11.75 17.59
C GLU A 121 -16.99 -12.42 17.72
N GLU A 122 -16.74 -12.79 18.96
CA GLU A 122 -16.16 -14.05 19.46
C GLU A 122 -14.64 -14.29 19.36
N GLU A 123 -14.14 -14.48 20.58
CA GLU A 123 -12.89 -15.07 21.01
C GLU A 123 -12.62 -16.42 20.33
N ASP A 124 -11.36 -16.69 20.02
CA ASP A 124 -10.87 -18.05 20.26
C ASP A 124 -9.42 -18.00 20.75
N ASP A 125 -9.32 -18.52 21.94
CA ASP A 125 -8.17 -18.68 22.82
C ASP A 125 -7.41 -19.92 22.35
N ASP A 126 -6.15 -19.76 21.95
CA ASP A 126 -5.23 -20.89 21.87
C ASP A 126 -3.85 -20.38 22.28
N ASP A 127 -3.77 -20.22 23.60
CA ASP A 127 -2.60 -20.48 24.44
C ASP A 127 -1.75 -21.64 23.90
N VAL A 128 -0.53 -21.33 23.48
CA VAL A 128 0.55 -22.32 23.42
C VAL A 128 1.81 -21.68 23.95
N ASP A 129 1.91 -21.69 25.27
CA ASP A 129 3.14 -21.90 26.03
C ASP A 129 4.03 -22.95 25.34
N ASP A 130 5.27 -22.59 25.00
CA ASP A 130 6.41 -23.47 25.27
C ASP A 130 7.71 -22.66 25.36
N ASP A 131 8.14 -22.53 26.62
CA ASP A 131 9.51 -22.35 27.06
C ASP A 131 10.52 -23.17 26.24
N ASP A 132 11.61 -22.56 25.78
CA ASP A 132 12.92 -23.18 25.97
C ASP A 132 14.02 -22.12 25.97
N ASP A 133 14.26 -21.63 27.18
CA ASP A 133 15.40 -20.87 27.61
C ASP A 133 16.67 -21.71 27.46
N ASN A 134 17.56 -21.35 26.53
CA ASN A 134 18.90 -21.95 26.46
C ASN A 134 19.97 -20.88 26.27
N ASP A 135 20.26 -20.24 27.41
CA ASP A 135 21.47 -19.47 27.68
C ASP A 135 22.72 -20.37 27.65
N ALA A 136 23.39 -20.42 26.50
CA ALA A 136 24.73 -20.99 26.36
C ALA A 136 25.74 -19.90 25.96
N TYR A 137 26.30 -19.25 26.98
CA TYR A 137 27.51 -18.43 26.88
C TYR A 137 28.69 -19.28 26.36
N GLY A 138 29.18 -18.98 25.16
CA GLY A 138 30.30 -19.73 24.58
C GLY A 138 30.95 -19.04 23.38
N ASP A 139 32.01 -18.29 23.68
CA ASP A 139 33.24 -18.08 22.90
C ASP A 139 33.11 -17.76 21.39
N SER A 140 33.50 -16.53 21.02
CA SER A 140 33.39 -15.98 19.65
C SER A 140 34.46 -16.53 18.70
N PRO A 141 34.11 -17.39 17.71
CA PRO A 141 35.06 -17.84 16.71
C PRO A 141 34.91 -17.02 15.42
N LYS A 142 36.06 -16.58 14.90
CA LYS A 142 36.31 -15.91 13.62
C LYS A 142 35.24 -16.18 12.54
N LYS A 143 34.54 -15.12 12.11
CA LYS A 143 33.54 -15.08 11.04
C LYS A 143 34.08 -15.66 9.73
N LYS A 144 33.92 -16.97 9.52
CA LYS A 144 33.87 -17.58 8.19
C LYS A 144 32.52 -17.23 7.57
N ALA A 145 32.50 -16.72 6.34
CA ALA A 145 31.27 -16.42 5.61
C ALA A 145 30.36 -17.66 5.61
N LYS A 146 29.25 -17.60 6.35
CA LYS A 146 28.25 -18.67 6.41
C LYS A 146 27.72 -18.85 4.99
N LYS A 147 27.96 -20.03 4.41
CA LYS A 147 27.26 -20.46 3.19
C LYS A 147 25.76 -20.24 3.42
N PRO A 148 25.01 -19.74 2.41
CA PRO A 148 23.58 -19.53 2.54
C PRO A 148 22.94 -20.85 2.99
N LYS A 149 22.29 -20.82 4.15
CA LYS A 149 21.54 -21.98 4.66
C LYS A 149 20.44 -22.26 3.63
N ALA A 150 20.31 -23.52 3.21
CA ALA A 150 19.24 -23.93 2.32
C ALA A 150 17.87 -23.47 2.90
N PRO A 151 16.95 -22.99 2.06
CA PRO A 151 15.63 -22.58 2.52
C PRO A 151 14.96 -23.75 3.23
N LYS A 152 14.44 -23.51 4.45
CA LYS A 152 13.74 -24.53 5.21
C LYS A 152 12.47 -24.93 4.45
N PRO A 153 12.10 -26.22 4.42
CA PRO A 153 10.85 -26.64 3.83
C PRO A 153 9.69 -25.97 4.57
N ILE A 154 8.76 -25.39 3.81
CA ILE A 154 7.60 -24.68 4.36
C ILE A 154 6.65 -25.72 4.97
N SER A 155 6.13 -25.44 6.17
CA SER A 155 5.13 -26.30 6.81
C SER A 155 3.80 -26.24 6.05
N THR A 156 3.13 -27.38 5.92
CA THR A 156 1.78 -27.48 5.32
C THR A 156 0.75 -26.63 6.06
N GLY A 157 0.90 -26.48 7.39
CA GLY A 157 0.05 -25.62 8.21
C GLY A 157 0.12 -24.15 7.82
N ALA A 158 1.33 -23.65 7.51
CA ALA A 158 1.53 -22.27 7.07
C ALA A 158 0.85 -21.99 5.72
N ILE A 159 0.95 -22.93 4.78
CA ILE A 159 0.26 -22.84 3.47
C ILE A 159 -1.25 -22.81 3.67
N LYS A 160 -1.80 -23.70 4.52
CA LYS A 160 -3.25 -23.75 4.78
C LYS A 160 -3.77 -22.45 5.41
N LYS A 161 -3.05 -21.90 6.41
CA LYS A 161 -3.41 -20.64 7.07
C LYS A 161 -3.42 -19.48 6.07
N TRP A 162 -2.39 -19.40 5.23
CA TRP A 162 -2.28 -18.34 4.21
C TRP A 162 -3.36 -18.48 3.13
N VAL A 163 -3.60 -19.68 2.58
CA VAL A 163 -4.63 -19.89 1.55
C VAL A 163 -6.02 -19.54 2.07
N LYS A 164 -6.35 -19.86 3.33
CA LYS A 164 -7.62 -19.46 3.94
C LYS A 164 -7.77 -17.94 4.04
N ALA A 165 -6.71 -17.23 4.46
CA ALA A 165 -6.73 -15.76 4.51
C ALA A 165 -6.89 -15.15 3.11
N TYR A 166 -6.16 -15.68 2.12
CA TYR A 166 -6.22 -15.25 0.73
C TYR A 166 -7.61 -15.41 0.10
N ILE A 167 -8.34 -16.47 0.46
CA ILE A 167 -9.72 -16.70 0.01
C ILE A 167 -10.70 -15.68 0.61
N LYS A 168 -10.47 -15.21 1.84
CA LYS A 168 -11.32 -14.17 2.46
C LYS A 168 -11.19 -12.81 1.76
N GLU A 169 -10.03 -12.51 1.20
CA GLU A 169 -9.75 -11.22 0.57
C GLU A 169 -10.15 -11.15 -0.92
N ILE A 170 -10.34 -12.29 -1.58
CA ILE A 170 -10.55 -12.36 -3.03
C ILE A 170 -11.88 -13.01 -3.36
N ASP A 171 -12.54 -12.47 -4.40
CA ASP A 171 -13.75 -13.04 -4.97
C ASP A 171 -13.52 -14.48 -5.46
N THR A 172 -14.19 -15.42 -4.78
CA THR A 172 -14.09 -16.87 -5.01
C THR A 172 -14.55 -17.27 -6.42
N ALA A 173 -15.40 -16.47 -7.08
CA ALA A 173 -15.88 -16.75 -8.44
C ALA A 173 -14.77 -16.65 -9.51
N THR A 174 -13.74 -15.84 -9.26
CA THR A 174 -12.65 -15.59 -10.22
C THR A 174 -11.37 -16.35 -9.88
N LEU A 175 -11.34 -17.00 -8.72
CA LEU A 175 -10.14 -17.57 -8.14
C LEU A 175 -9.74 -18.87 -8.85
N THR A 176 -8.57 -18.88 -9.50
CA THR A 176 -8.02 -20.09 -10.12
C THR A 176 -6.87 -20.68 -9.30
N VAL A 177 -6.75 -22.01 -9.31
CA VAL A 177 -5.67 -22.74 -8.60
C VAL A 177 -4.28 -22.22 -8.99
N ASN A 178 -4.06 -21.84 -10.26
CA ASN A 178 -2.77 -21.34 -10.72
C ASN A 178 -2.43 -19.97 -10.11
N GLN A 179 -3.41 -19.08 -9.98
CA GLN A 179 -3.21 -17.79 -9.33
C GLN A 179 -2.87 -17.98 -7.86
N THR A 180 -3.58 -18.86 -7.15
CA THR A 180 -3.29 -19.16 -5.75
C THR A 180 -1.89 -19.76 -5.57
N VAL A 181 -1.47 -20.67 -6.46
CA VAL A 181 -0.11 -21.25 -6.43
C VAL A 181 0.96 -20.18 -6.67
N THR A 182 0.72 -19.27 -7.61
CA THR A 182 1.68 -18.18 -7.93
C THR A 182 1.80 -17.21 -6.77
N ALA A 183 0.67 -16.71 -6.24
CA ALA A 183 0.65 -15.79 -5.11
C ALA A 183 1.24 -16.42 -3.84
N CYS A 184 0.97 -17.71 -3.60
CA CYS A 184 1.59 -18.45 -2.52
C CYS A 184 3.12 -18.55 -2.71
N GLY A 185 3.58 -18.86 -3.93
CA GLY A 185 5.01 -18.92 -4.25
C GLY A 185 5.73 -17.58 -4.08
N GLU A 186 5.08 -16.47 -4.43
CA GLU A 186 5.57 -15.10 -4.20
C GLU A 186 5.65 -14.79 -2.70
N ASN A 187 4.64 -15.15 -1.92
CA ASN A 187 4.61 -14.88 -0.48
C ASN A 187 5.69 -15.64 0.30
N PHE A 188 5.98 -16.90 -0.08
CA PHE A 188 6.97 -17.72 0.60
C PHE A 188 8.36 -17.72 -0.06
N GLY A 189 8.49 -17.16 -1.26
CA GLY A 189 9.75 -17.15 -2.01
C GLY A 189 10.23 -18.54 -2.45
N VAL A 190 9.32 -19.50 -2.62
CA VAL A 190 9.61 -20.89 -2.99
C VAL A 190 8.65 -21.33 -4.10
N ASP A 191 9.15 -22.13 -5.05
CA ASP A 191 8.30 -22.72 -6.08
C ASP A 191 7.27 -23.69 -5.46
N MET A 192 5.99 -23.40 -5.69
CA MET A 192 4.86 -24.15 -5.16
C MET A 192 4.30 -25.18 -6.16
N SER A 193 4.97 -25.38 -7.30
CA SER A 193 4.52 -26.28 -8.36
C SER A 193 4.32 -27.72 -7.89
N GLU A 194 5.20 -28.22 -7.02
CA GLU A 194 5.10 -29.58 -6.46
C GLU A 194 3.92 -29.74 -5.48
N ARG A 195 3.53 -28.65 -4.80
CA ARG A 195 2.44 -28.63 -3.81
C ARG A 195 1.10 -28.16 -4.38
N LYS A 196 1.01 -28.01 -5.71
CA LYS A 196 -0.22 -27.59 -6.40
C LYS A 196 -1.44 -28.47 -6.07
N LYS A 197 -1.24 -29.77 -5.87
CA LYS A 197 -2.33 -30.71 -5.50
C LYS A 197 -2.86 -30.44 -4.09
N GLU A 198 -1.99 -30.10 -3.15
CA GLU A 198 -2.36 -29.74 -1.78
C GLU A 198 -3.11 -28.41 -1.75
N ILE A 199 -2.59 -27.39 -2.45
CA ILE A 199 -3.25 -26.08 -2.57
C ILE A 199 -4.64 -26.24 -3.18
N LYS A 200 -4.78 -27.06 -4.23
CA LYS A 200 -6.08 -27.34 -4.85
C LYS A 200 -7.08 -27.99 -3.87
N SER A 201 -6.62 -28.94 -3.03
CA SER A 201 -7.52 -29.61 -2.08
C SER A 201 -7.95 -28.69 -0.94
N ILE A 202 -7.06 -27.79 -0.50
CA ILE A 202 -7.39 -26.74 0.48
C ILE A 202 -8.40 -25.76 -0.11
N LEU A 203 -8.21 -25.35 -1.36
CA LEU A 203 -9.11 -24.42 -2.06
C LEU A 203 -10.52 -25.01 -2.20
N LEU A 204 -10.64 -26.25 -2.68
CA LEU A 204 -11.92 -26.95 -2.81
C LEU A 204 -12.63 -27.08 -1.46
N LYS A 205 -11.93 -27.55 -0.42
CA LYS A 205 -12.51 -27.68 0.92
C LYS A 205 -12.97 -26.34 1.48
N ALA A 206 -12.24 -25.25 1.22
CA ALA A 206 -12.61 -23.93 1.69
C ALA A 206 -13.83 -23.36 0.95
N MET A 207 -13.99 -23.67 -0.34
CA MET A 207 -15.14 -23.26 -1.14
C MET A 207 -16.41 -24.06 -0.82
N ASP A 208 -16.28 -25.33 -0.42
CA ASP A 208 -17.45 -26.14 0.01
C ASP A 208 -17.97 -25.73 1.41
N LEU A 209 -17.19 -24.97 2.17
CA LEU A 209 -17.52 -24.49 3.52
C LEU A 209 -18.07 -23.05 3.55
N ALA A 210 -17.97 -22.33 2.43
CA ALA A 210 -18.40 -20.94 2.29
C ALA A 210 -19.75 -20.86 1.57
#